data_AF-A0A4U6X0D7-F1
#
_entry.id   AF-A0A4U6X0D7-F1
#
_cell.length_a   1.000
_cell.length_b   1.000
_cell.length_c   1.000
_cell.angle_alpha   90.00
_cell.angle_beta   90.00
_cell.angle_gamma   90.00
#
_symmetry.space_group_name_H-M   'P 1'
#
loop_
_entity.id
_entity.type
_entity.pdbx_description
1 polymer ?
#
loop_
_entity_poly.entity_id
_entity_poly.type
_entity_poly.pdbx_seq_one_letter_code
_entity_poly.pdbx_strand_id
1 'polypeptide(L)'
;MKYPDRVYVLYRLTEPPTPESTSLRMESWILSDQHHRIAAKVIDETAIYDYAAAKVSVLRPFMVDKLRRTFAMQEEARGKYAEEARKAIEAVEELESRRG
;
A
#
# COMPACT_ATOMS: atom_id res chain seq x y z
N MET A 1 23.59 8.38 -9.85
CA MET A 1 23.95 6.96 -10.04
C MET A 1 25.03 6.56 -9.02
N LYS A 2 24.69 6.46 -7.73
CA LYS A 2 25.63 5.95 -6.72
C LYS A 2 24.94 4.77 -6.04
N TYR A 3 25.47 3.58 -6.24
CA TYR A 3 25.08 2.39 -5.50
C TYR A 3 25.89 2.33 -4.19
N PRO A 4 25.35 1.77 -3.10
CA PRO A 4 23.96 1.32 -2.95
C PRO A 4 23.00 2.45 -2.54
N ASP A 5 21.74 2.32 -2.95
CA ASP A 5 20.61 3.10 -2.44
C ASP A 5 19.91 2.32 -1.31
N ARG A 6 19.37 3.04 -0.33
CA ARG A 6 18.45 2.48 0.66
C ARG A 6 17.03 2.65 0.12
N VAL A 7 16.26 1.57 0.11
CA VAL A 7 14.87 1.63 -0.34
C VAL A 7 13.90 1.25 0.78
N TYR A 8 12.73 1.86 0.76
CA TYR A 8 11.57 1.44 1.56
C TYR A 8 10.55 0.80 0.65
N VAL A 9 10.03 -0.37 1.05
CA VAL A 9 8.98 -1.07 0.30
C VAL A 9 7.71 -1.03 1.13
N LEU A 10 6.70 -0.32 0.62
CA LEU A 10 5.40 -0.18 1.27
C LEU A 10 4.39 -1.02 0.51
N TYR A 11 3.78 -1.99 1.19
CA TYR A 11 2.71 -2.83 0.63
C TYR A 11 1.34 -2.34 1.08
N ARG A 12 0.37 -2.48 0.18
CA ARG A 12 -1.04 -2.27 0.49
C ARG A 12 -1.90 -3.34 -0.19
N LEU A 13 -2.96 -3.75 0.49
CA LEU A 13 -4.08 -4.44 -0.15
C LEU A 13 -4.80 -3.45 -1.09
N THR A 14 -5.14 -3.88 -2.31
CA THR A 14 -5.93 -3.04 -3.24
C THR A 14 -7.42 -3.22 -3.06
N GLU A 15 -7.84 -4.33 -2.47
CA GLU A 15 -9.22 -4.65 -2.11
C GLU A 15 -9.25 -5.51 -0.84
N PRO A 16 -10.36 -5.48 -0.06
CA PRO A 16 -10.51 -6.37 1.08
C PRO A 16 -10.78 -7.80 0.60
N PRO A 17 -10.15 -8.83 1.17
CA PRO A 17 -10.45 -10.20 0.77
C PRO A 17 -11.84 -10.64 1.22
N THR A 18 -12.38 -11.67 0.57
CA THR A 18 -13.59 -12.40 0.97
C THR A 18 -13.24 -13.82 1.42
N PRO A 19 -14.15 -14.53 2.09
CA PRO A 19 -13.96 -15.95 2.40
C PRO A 19 -13.74 -16.83 1.16
N GLU A 20 -14.15 -16.37 -0.01
CA GLU A 20 -14.02 -17.03 -1.30
C GLU A 20 -12.76 -16.59 -2.07
N SER A 21 -11.99 -15.61 -1.57
CA SER A 21 -10.76 -15.16 -2.21
C SER A 21 -9.75 -16.29 -2.33
N THR A 22 -9.34 -16.58 -3.56
CA THR A 22 -8.28 -17.55 -3.90
C THR A 22 -6.93 -16.88 -4.19
N SER A 23 -6.90 -15.55 -4.24
CA SER A 23 -5.69 -14.73 -4.34
C SER A 23 -5.82 -13.46 -3.51
N LEU A 24 -4.67 -12.82 -3.24
CA LEU A 24 -4.59 -11.47 -2.68
C LEU A 24 -4.11 -10.50 -3.75
N ARG A 25 -4.87 -9.44 -3.98
CA ARG A 25 -4.48 -8.34 -4.87
C ARG A 25 -3.81 -7.24 -4.06
N MET A 26 -2.56 -6.96 -4.41
CA MET A 26 -1.71 -6.04 -3.68
C MET A 26 -1.00 -5.09 -4.63
N GLU A 27 -0.57 -3.97 -4.06
CA GLU A 27 0.30 -3.02 -4.72
C GLU A 27 1.44 -2.68 -3.76
N SER A 28 2.66 -2.55 -4.29
CA SER A 28 3.78 -2.02 -3.52
C SER A 28 4.42 -0.80 -4.17
N TRP A 29 4.85 0.14 -3.33
CA TRP A 29 5.66 1.28 -3.71
C TRP A 29 7.06 1.09 -3.16
N ILE A 30 8.04 1.12 -4.06
CA ILE A 30 9.46 1.09 -3.72
C ILE A 30 9.95 2.53 -3.77
N LEU A 31 10.25 3.09 -2.60
CA LEU A 31 10.72 4.46 -2.42
C LEU A 31 12.24 4.47 -2.31
N SER A 32 12.89 5.29 -3.13
CA SER A 32 14.31 5.60 -2.98
C SER A 32 14.51 6.62 -1.88
N ASP A 33 15.30 6.28 -0.86
CA ASP A 33 15.68 7.20 0.22
C ASP A 33 16.55 8.33 -0.34
N GLN A 34 17.54 7.97 -1.16
CA GLN A 34 18.47 8.96 -1.72
C GLN A 34 17.80 9.96 -2.68
N HIS A 35 16.80 9.51 -3.45
CA HIS A 35 16.15 10.35 -4.47
C HIS A 35 14.80 10.92 -4.03
N HIS A 36 14.32 10.58 -2.84
CA HIS A 36 13.04 11.04 -2.27
C HIS A 36 11.85 10.87 -3.24
N ARG A 37 11.80 9.75 -3.97
CA ARG A 37 10.76 9.47 -4.97
C ARG A 37 10.41 7.99 -5.04
N ILE A 38 9.26 7.68 -5.65
CA ILE A 38 8.92 6.32 -6.06
C ILE A 38 9.90 5.90 -7.16
N ALA A 39 10.69 4.87 -6.87
CA ALA A 39 11.62 4.24 -7.80
C ALA A 39 10.91 3.17 -8.63
N ALA A 40 9.95 2.45 -8.04
CA ALA A 40 9.13 1.47 -8.74
C ALA A 40 7.77 1.28 -8.06
N LYS A 41 6.80 0.84 -8.86
CA LYS A 41 5.48 0.43 -8.44
C LYS A 41 5.24 -1.00 -8.94
N VAL A 42 4.80 -1.88 -8.06
CA VAL A 42 4.53 -3.29 -8.38
C VAL A 42 3.06 -3.59 -8.12
N ILE A 43 2.42 -4.26 -9.06
CA ILE A 43 1.07 -4.82 -8.90
C ILE A 43 1.27 -6.33 -8.79
N ASP A 44 0.70 -6.92 -7.73
CA ASP A 44 0.90 -8.32 -7.37
C ASP A 44 -0.46 -8.99 -7.16
N GLU A 45 -0.58 -10.21 -7.68
CA GLU A 45 -1.68 -11.12 -7.39
C GLU A 45 -1.10 -12.43 -6.85
N THR A 46 -1.21 -12.62 -5.53
CA THR A 46 -0.63 -13.76 -4.83
C THR A 46 -1.69 -14.85 -4.61
N ALA A 47 -1.55 -15.99 -5.27
CA ALA A 47 -2.45 -17.13 -5.08
C ALA A 47 -2.32 -17.77 -3.69
N ILE A 48 -3.46 -18.23 -3.16
CA ILE A 48 -3.52 -18.99 -1.91
C ILE A 48 -3.52 -20.47 -2.26
N TYR A 49 -2.56 -21.20 -1.70
CA TYR A 49 -2.32 -22.59 -2.04
C TYR A 49 -2.28 -23.46 -0.79
N ASP A 50 -3.04 -24.56 -0.81
CA ASP A 50 -2.95 -25.62 0.19
C ASP A 50 -1.93 -26.64 -0.31
N TYR A 51 -0.75 -26.62 0.31
CA TYR A 51 0.34 -27.54 -0.04
C TYR A 51 0.09 -28.98 0.39
N ALA A 52 -0.73 -29.22 1.42
CA ALA A 52 -1.07 -30.58 1.84
C ALA A 52 -2.04 -31.23 0.84
N ALA A 53 -3.00 -30.44 0.33
CA ALA A 53 -3.95 -30.89 -0.69
C ALA A 53 -3.47 -30.67 -2.14
N ALA A 54 -2.28 -30.08 -2.33
CA ALA A 54 -1.69 -29.73 -3.62
C ALA A 54 -2.67 -29.00 -4.57
N LYS A 55 -3.39 -27.99 -4.06
CA LYS A 55 -4.38 -27.23 -4.85
C LYS A 55 -4.54 -25.78 -4.40
N VAL A 56 -5.09 -24.96 -5.29
CA VAL A 56 -5.59 -23.62 -4.96
C VAL A 56 -6.64 -23.75 -3.85
N SER A 57 -6.55 -22.83 -2.90
CA SER A 57 -7.42 -22.79 -1.72
C SER A 57 -7.88 -21.36 -1.46
N VAL A 58 -8.62 -21.19 -0.37
CA VAL A 58 -9.09 -19.89 0.12
C VAL A 58 -8.40 -19.54 1.44
N LEU A 59 -8.53 -18.29 1.85
CA LEU A 59 -8.06 -17.85 3.17
C LEU A 59 -8.79 -18.57 4.29
N ARG A 60 -8.08 -18.87 5.38
CA ARG A 60 -8.72 -19.30 6.63
C ARG A 60 -9.52 -18.14 7.23
N PRO A 61 -10.62 -18.39 7.96
CA PRO A 61 -11.49 -17.32 8.50
C PRO A 61 -10.72 -16.22 9.25
N PHE A 62 -9.79 -16.59 10.13
CA PHE A 62 -9.00 -15.60 10.88
C PHE A 62 -8.09 -14.73 9.98
N MET A 63 -7.66 -15.24 8.83
CA MET A 63 -6.85 -14.48 7.87
C MET A 63 -7.71 -13.44 7.17
N VAL A 64 -8.93 -13.80 6.78
CA VAL A 64 -9.92 -12.88 6.21
C VAL A 64 -10.20 -11.74 7.19
N ASP A 65 -10.48 -12.06 8.45
CA ASP A 65 -10.78 -11.05 9.48
C ASP A 65 -9.61 -10.08 9.69
N LYS A 66 -8.38 -10.61 9.78
CA LYS A 66 -7.19 -9.78 9.95
C LYS A 66 -6.92 -8.89 8.75
N LEU A 67 -6.99 -9.44 7.54
CA LEU A 67 -6.72 -8.67 6.32
C LEU A 67 -7.81 -7.64 6.03
N ARG A 68 -9.08 -7.93 6.32
CA ARG A 68 -10.16 -6.93 6.26
C ARG A 68 -9.93 -5.79 7.24
N ARG A 69 -9.53 -6.10 8.48
CA ARG A 69 -9.16 -5.07 9.45
C ARG A 69 -7.97 -4.24 8.97
N THR A 70 -6.94 -4.88 8.41
CA THR A 70 -5.79 -4.18 7.80
C THR A 70 -6.23 -3.26 6.68
N PHE A 71 -7.09 -3.71 5.77
CA PHE A 71 -7.62 -2.89 4.69
C PHE A 71 -8.40 -1.68 5.23
N ALA A 72 -9.25 -1.87 6.24
CA ALA A 72 -9.97 -0.77 6.87
C ALA A 72 -9.01 0.29 7.48
N MET A 73 -7.97 -0.15 8.18
CA MET A 73 -6.94 0.75 8.73
C MET A 73 -6.17 1.48 7.62
N GLN A 74 -5.90 0.82 6.49
CA GLN A 74 -5.27 1.48 5.34
C GLN A 74 -6.15 2.61 4.78
N GLU A 75 -7.46 2.37 4.60
CA GLU A 75 -8.36 3.38 4.04
C GLU A 75 -8.58 4.55 5.01
N GLU A 76 -8.66 4.29 6.32
CA GLU A 76 -8.71 5.33 7.34
C GLU A 76 -7.43 6.19 7.30
N ALA A 77 -6.26 5.55 7.29
CA ALA A 77 -4.98 6.25 7.22
C ALA A 77 -4.85 7.06 5.92
N ARG A 78 -5.28 6.49 4.79
CA ARG A 78 -5.28 7.18 3.49
C ARG A 78 -6.11 8.46 3.54
N GLY A 79 -7.32 8.41 4.10
CA GLY A 79 -8.18 9.58 4.25
C GLY A 79 -7.53 10.65 5.12
N LYS A 80 -7.03 10.26 6.30
CA LYS A 80 -6.36 11.16 7.23
C LYS A 80 -5.15 11.86 6.60
N TYR A 81 -4.23 11.10 6.01
CA TYR A 81 -2.99 11.65 5.48
C TYR A 81 -3.17 12.39 4.15
N ALA A 82 -4.19 12.06 3.35
CA ALA A 82 -4.54 12.86 2.17
C ALA A 82 -5.00 14.27 2.57
N GLU A 83 -5.79 14.38 3.64
CA GLU A 83 -6.23 15.67 4.18
C GLU A 83 -5.05 16.48 4.76
N GLU A 84 -4.16 15.85 5.51
CA GLU A 84 -2.95 16.49 6.03
C GLU A 84 -2.03 16.99 4.90
N ALA A 85 -1.82 16.17 3.86
CA ALA A 85 -1.05 16.55 2.68
C ALA A 85 -1.68 17.73 1.94
N ARG A 86 -3.02 17.73 1.77
CA ARG A 86 -3.72 18.85 1.12
C ARG A 86 -3.50 20.16 1.86
N LYS A 87 -3.68 20.17 3.19
CA LYS A 87 -3.45 21.36 4.03
C LYS A 87 -2.00 21.87 3.94
N ALA A 88 -1.03 20.96 3.90
CA ALA A 88 0.37 21.33 3.77
C ALA A 88 0.65 22.00 2.41
N ILE A 89 0.07 21.48 1.32
CA ILE A 89 0.18 22.05 -0.02
C ILE A 89 -0.48 23.45 -0.06
N GLU A 90 -1.73 23.58 0.40
CA GLU A 90 -2.46 24.86 0.46
C GLU A 90 -1.66 25.92 1.24
N ALA A 91 -1.07 25.55 2.38
CA ALA A 91 -0.26 26.47 3.17
C ALA A 91 1.02 26.94 2.44
N VAL A 92 1.64 26.08 1.63
CA VAL A 92 2.80 26.46 0.81
C VAL A 92 2.38 27.42 -0.30
N GLU A 93 1.28 27.14 -0.99
CA GLU A 93 0.76 28.00 -2.07
C GLU A 93 0.39 29.40 -1.56
N GLU A 94 -0.20 29.51 -0.36
CA GLU A 94 -0.47 30.80 0.28
C GLU A 94 0.82 31.60 0.59
N LEU A 95 1.88 30.92 1.00
CA LEU A 95 3.16 31.57 1.31
C LEU A 95 3.87 32.03 0.04
N GLU A 96 3.81 31.26 -1.04
CA GLU A 96 4.39 31.62 -2.34
C GLU A 96 3.66 32.81 -2.97
N SER A 97 2.33 32.84 -2.90
CA SER A 97 1.52 33.95 -3.45
C SER A 97 1.73 35.29 -2.72
N ARG A 98 2.11 35.28 -1.44
CA ARG A 98 2.44 36.51 -0.67
C ARG A 98 3.85 37.04 -0.95
N ARG A 99 4.70 36.25 -1.60
CA ARG A 99 6.12 36.58 -1.86
C ARG A 99 6.36 37.12 -3.27
N GLY A 100 5.40 36.95 -4.19
CA GLY A 100 5.38 37.55 -5.53
C GLY A 100 4.60 38.85 -5.55
#